data_AF-A0A1I7S043-F1
#
_entry.id   AF-A0A1I7S043-F1
#
_cell.length_a   1.000
_cell.length_b   1.000
_cell.length_c   1.000
_cell.angle_alpha   90.00
_cell.angle_beta   90.00
_cell.angle_gamma   90.00
#
_symmetry.space_group_name_H-M   'P 1'
#
loop_
_entity.id
_entity.type
_entity.pdbx_description
1 polymer ?
#
loop_
_entity_poly.entity_id
_entity_poly.type
_entity_poly.pdbx_seq_one_letter_code
_entity_poly.pdbx_strand_id
1 'polypeptide(L)'
;MFTLGVYHLSSLMTTGIFSAFFYIRGAVFCSYPSFVFISGAFDLASWCAGSTTNILITVNRCVMMYNTNLNNILFNSKTIYIWILLIELYHLGVLFFVQPPLFNSLEMTYVVNPHSGYYADTDGIYHIVWASVHNCTDFAVSIVAVSTFLIVYHRKKNRLAEKNAVFDRQG
;
A
#
# COMPACT_ATOMS: atom_id res chain seq x y z
N MET A 1 -9.87 -4.96 5.66
CA MET A 1 -10.44 -3.65 6.06
C MET A 1 -9.86 -3.17 7.37
N PHE A 2 -9.99 -3.90 8.48
CA PHE A 2 -9.41 -3.48 9.76
C PHE A 2 -7.90 -3.24 9.70
N THR A 3 -7.11 -4.24 9.25
CA THR A 3 -5.65 -4.12 9.10
C THR A 3 -5.23 -2.95 8.20
N LEU A 4 -5.94 -2.74 7.08
CA LEU A 4 -5.71 -1.60 6.19
C LEU A 4 -5.92 -0.26 6.92
N GLY A 5 -6.98 -0.17 7.73
CA GLY A 5 -7.27 1.02 8.54
C GLY A 5 -6.16 1.33 9.55
N VAL A 6 -5.57 0.30 10.16
CA VAL A 6 -4.43 0.46 11.07
C VAL A 6 -3.24 1.09 10.34
N TYR A 7 -2.88 0.60 9.16
CA TYR A 7 -1.77 1.16 8.37
C TYR A 7 -2.05 2.58 7.84
N HIS A 8 -3.29 2.91 7.52
CA HIS A 8 -3.64 4.29 7.15
C HIS A 8 -3.54 5.24 8.34
N LEU A 9 -3.98 4.81 9.52
CA LEU A 9 -3.86 5.62 10.73
C LEU A 9 -2.39 5.82 11.12
N SER A 10 -1.54 4.79 11.02
CA SER A 10 -0.10 4.92 11.29
C SER A 10 0.58 5.87 10.30
N SER A 11 0.30 5.75 9.00
CA SER A 11 0.85 6.66 7.99
C SER A 11 0.33 8.10 8.14
N LEU A 12 -0.93 8.29 8.59
CA LEU A 12 -1.44 9.63 8.87
C LEU A 12 -0.76 10.27 10.09
N MET A 13 -0.36 9.48 11.08
CA MET A 13 0.42 10.00 12.21
C MET A 13 1.79 10.51 11.76
N THR A 14 2.48 9.79 10.87
CA THR A 14 3.82 10.16 10.37
C THR A 14 3.77 11.30 9.36
N THR A 15 2.96 11.18 8.31
CA THR A 15 2.84 12.19 7.23
C THR A 15 2.01 13.40 7.61
N GLY A 16 1.10 13.26 8.58
CA GLY A 16 0.28 14.36 9.08
C GLY A 16 0.92 15.02 10.30
N ILE A 17 0.79 14.39 11.46
CA ILE A 17 1.10 15.03 12.76
C ILE A 17 2.60 15.27 12.92
N PHE A 18 3.43 14.25 12.70
CA PHE A 18 4.88 14.39 12.90
C PHE A 18 5.50 15.32 11.86
N SER A 19 5.10 15.20 10.60
CA SER A 19 5.53 16.10 9.53
C SER A 19 5.16 17.56 9.82
N ALA A 20 3.94 17.82 10.30
CA ALA A 20 3.53 19.17 10.70
C ALA A 20 4.38 19.71 11.87
N PHE A 21 4.68 18.87 12.87
CA PHE A 21 5.57 19.25 13.98
C PHE A 21 6.98 19.60 13.48
N PHE A 22 7.56 18.76 12.63
CA PHE A 22 8.89 19.01 12.05
C PHE A 22 8.90 20.27 11.20
N TYR A 23 7.86 20.49 10.40
CA TYR A 23 7.71 21.67 9.56
C TYR A 23 7.67 22.97 10.38
N ILE A 24 6.82 23.04 11.42
CA ILE A 24 6.72 24.23 12.30
C ILE A 24 8.05 24.55 12.97
N ARG A 25 8.86 23.52 13.26
CA ARG A 25 10.19 23.66 13.86
C ARG A 25 11.30 23.95 12.84
N GLY A 26 11.01 23.92 11.54
CA GLY A 26 12.03 23.95 10.50
C GLY A 26 13.03 22.78 10.59
N ALA A 27 12.62 21.66 11.19
CA ALA A 27 13.51 20.58 11.54
C ALA A 27 14.06 19.88 10.29
N VAL A 28 15.38 19.67 10.30
CA VAL A 28 16.09 18.79 9.36
C VAL A 28 16.50 17.52 10.08
N PHE A 29 17.00 16.52 9.36
CA PHE A 29 17.48 15.27 9.96
C PHE A 29 18.40 15.50 11.18
N CYS A 30 19.33 16.46 11.09
CA CYS A 30 20.27 16.79 12.16
C CYS A 30 19.62 17.37 13.43
N SER A 31 18.39 17.89 13.36
CA SER A 31 17.70 18.47 14.52
C SER A 31 17.19 17.39 15.47
N TYR A 32 16.61 16.32 14.92
CA TYR A 32 16.02 15.21 15.69
C TYR A 32 16.31 13.87 15.00
N PRO A 33 17.58 13.42 14.92
CA PRO A 33 17.99 12.32 14.05
C PRO A 33 17.26 11.02 14.33
N SER A 34 17.19 10.60 15.61
CA SER A 34 16.50 9.36 15.98
C SER A 34 15.00 9.43 15.70
N PHE A 35 14.36 10.59 15.95
CA PHE A 35 12.92 10.72 15.81
C PHE A 35 12.50 10.76 14.33
N VAL A 36 13.21 11.52 13.50
CA VAL A 36 12.98 11.58 12.04
C VAL A 36 13.28 10.22 11.38
N PHE A 37 14.34 9.53 11.81
CA PHE A 37 14.67 8.21 11.27
C PHE A 37 13.56 7.19 11.57
N ILE A 38 13.12 7.12 12.83
CA ILE A 38 12.06 6.20 13.25
C ILE A 38 10.75 6.54 12.53
N SER A 39 10.37 7.82 12.45
CA SER A 39 9.13 8.23 11.80
C SER A 39 9.13 7.92 10.31
N GLY A 40 10.24 8.14 9.61
CA GLY A 40 10.39 7.77 8.20
C GLY A 40 10.34 6.26 7.95
N ALA A 41 10.91 5.46 8.86
CA ALA A 41 10.85 3.99 8.77
C ALA A 41 9.43 3.47 8.94
N PHE A 42 8.70 3.98 9.94
CA PHE A 42 7.29 3.64 10.13
C PHE A 42 6.42 4.08 8.96
N ASP A 43 6.72 5.23 8.38
CA ASP A 43 5.98 5.74 7.22
C ASP A 43 6.14 4.83 6.00
N LEU A 44 7.39 4.51 5.64
CA LEU A 44 7.68 3.63 4.51
C LEU A 44 7.11 2.22 4.72
N ALA A 45 7.28 1.65 5.92
CA ALA A 45 6.74 0.34 6.25
C ALA A 45 5.22 0.30 6.17
N SER A 46 4.54 1.30 6.74
CA SER A 46 3.08 1.42 6.71
C SER A 46 2.54 1.61 5.29
N TRP A 47 3.24 2.39 4.46
CA TRP A 47 2.89 2.55 3.05
C TRP A 47 2.99 1.22 2.29
N CYS A 48 4.10 0.51 2.43
CA CYS A 48 4.32 -0.77 1.75
C CYS A 48 3.30 -1.84 2.19
N ALA A 49 3.02 -1.94 3.49
CA ALA A 49 2.07 -2.90 4.03
C ALA A 49 0.61 -2.53 3.70
N GLY A 50 0.27 -1.24 3.74
CA GLY A 50 -1.07 -0.74 3.42
C GLY A 50 -1.45 -0.99 1.96
N SER A 51 -0.57 -0.65 1.02
CA SER A 51 -0.76 -0.91 -0.42
C SER A 51 -0.89 -2.42 -0.72
N THR A 52 -0.02 -3.25 -0.14
CA THR A 52 -0.13 -4.72 -0.23
C THR A 52 -1.46 -5.25 0.30
N THR A 53 -1.94 -4.71 1.43
CA THR A 53 -3.24 -5.09 2.00
C THR A 53 -4.39 -4.71 1.08
N ASN A 54 -4.31 -3.57 0.41
CA ASN A 54 -5.32 -3.12 -0.55
C ASN A 54 -5.39 -4.06 -1.78
N ILE A 55 -4.25 -4.48 -2.31
CA ILE A 55 -4.18 -5.50 -3.37
C ILE A 55 -4.84 -6.79 -2.91
N LEU A 56 -4.50 -7.30 -1.72
CA LEU A 56 -5.03 -8.55 -1.20
C LEU A 56 -6.57 -8.51 -1.10
N ILE A 57 -7.13 -7.40 -0.65
CA ILE A 57 -8.57 -7.19 -0.58
C ILE A 57 -9.19 -7.21 -1.99
N THR A 58 -8.54 -6.56 -2.96
CA THR A 58 -9.01 -6.54 -4.35
C THR A 58 -9.03 -7.95 -4.95
N VAL A 59 -7.96 -8.72 -4.73
CA VAL A 59 -7.88 -10.13 -5.15
C VAL A 59 -8.96 -10.97 -4.47
N ASN A 60 -9.17 -10.79 -3.16
CA ASN A 60 -10.24 -11.48 -2.44
C ASN A 60 -11.62 -11.24 -3.07
N ARG A 61 -11.92 -9.99 -3.48
CA ARG A 61 -13.17 -9.65 -4.19
C ARG A 61 -13.25 -10.31 -5.57
N CYS A 62 -12.15 -10.33 -6.33
CA CYS A 62 -12.11 -10.99 -7.63
C CYS A 62 -12.39 -12.49 -7.51
N VAL A 63 -11.71 -13.18 -6.58
CA VAL A 63 -11.87 -14.62 -6.35
C VAL A 63 -13.28 -14.95 -5.89
N MET A 64 -13.84 -14.16 -4.97
CA MET A 64 -15.23 -14.34 -4.50
C MET A 64 -16.25 -14.20 -5.64
N MET A 65 -16.05 -13.26 -6.58
CA MET A 65 -16.94 -13.10 -7.73
C MET A 65 -16.82 -14.22 -8.75
N TYR A 66 -15.61 -14.76 -8.93
CA TYR A 66 -15.29 -15.81 -9.89
C TYR A 66 -15.71 -17.20 -9.39
N ASN A 67 -15.30 -17.57 -8.18
CA ASN A 67 -15.54 -18.90 -7.61
C ASN A 67 -15.54 -18.85 -6.06
N THR A 68 -16.72 -19.04 -5.47
CA THR A 68 -16.91 -19.06 -4.01
C THR A 68 -16.14 -20.19 -3.32
N ASN A 69 -16.00 -21.37 -3.96
CA ASN A 69 -15.26 -22.49 -3.35
C ASN A 69 -13.77 -22.18 -3.25
N LEU A 70 -13.19 -21.56 -4.30
CA LEU A 70 -11.81 -21.11 -4.26
C LEU A 70 -11.60 -20.00 -3.22
N ASN A 71 -12.57 -19.08 -3.09
CA ASN A 71 -12.54 -18.05 -2.06
C ASN A 71 -12.52 -18.66 -0.65
N ASN A 72 -13.32 -19.70 -0.39
CA ASN A 72 -13.32 -20.42 0.88
C ASN A 72 -12.02 -21.19 1.16
N ILE A 73 -11.26 -21.57 0.14
CA ILE A 73 -9.96 -22.21 0.35
C ILE A 73 -8.90 -21.15 0.68
N LEU A 74 -8.88 -20.03 -0.05
CA LEU A 74 -7.84 -19.02 0.05
C LEU A 74 -8.07 -18.00 1.17
N PHE A 75 -9.33 -17.62 1.43
CA PHE A 75 -9.71 -16.48 2.28
C PHE A 75 -10.73 -16.83 3.38
N ASN A 76 -10.82 -18.10 3.78
CA ASN A 76 -11.63 -18.49 4.94
C ASN A 76 -11.00 -18.00 6.25
N SER A 77 -11.77 -18.08 7.34
CA SER A 77 -11.45 -17.52 8.65
C SER A 77 -10.08 -17.92 9.19
N LYS A 78 -9.53 -19.09 8.83
CA LYS A 78 -8.19 -19.52 9.27
C LYS A 78 -7.08 -19.03 8.32
N THR A 79 -7.29 -19.11 7.01
CA THR A 79 -6.26 -18.77 6.02
C THR A 79 -6.05 -17.27 5.91
N ILE A 80 -7.06 -16.45 6.23
CA ILE A 80 -6.90 -15.00 6.27
C ILE A 80 -5.86 -14.54 7.29
N TYR A 81 -5.72 -15.24 8.43
CA TYR A 81 -4.68 -14.93 9.41
C TYR A 81 -3.27 -15.22 8.89
N ILE A 82 -3.10 -16.19 7.99
CA ILE A 82 -1.82 -16.45 7.32
C ILE A 82 -1.47 -15.25 6.44
N TRP A 83 -2.42 -14.74 5.67
CA TRP A 83 -2.19 -13.55 4.84
C TRP A 83 -1.87 -12.31 5.65
N ILE A 84 -2.59 -12.09 6.76
CA ILE A 84 -2.28 -10.99 7.68
C ILE A 84 -0.86 -11.16 8.24
N LEU A 85 -0.49 -12.36 8.69
CA LEU A 85 0.86 -12.64 9.19
C LEU A 85 1.93 -12.34 8.14
N LEU A 86 1.72 -12.72 6.87
CA LEU A 86 2.65 -12.42 5.79
C LEU A 86 2.79 -10.91 5.57
N ILE A 87 1.70 -10.15 5.64
CA ILE A 87 1.73 -8.69 5.54
C ILE A 87 2.48 -8.08 6.74
N GLU A 88 2.24 -8.57 7.96
CA GLU A 88 2.97 -8.08 9.14
C GLU A 88 4.46 -8.41 9.07
N LEU A 89 4.84 -9.59 8.59
CA LEU A 89 6.23 -9.95 8.36
C LEU A 89 6.87 -9.05 7.29
N TYR A 90 6.13 -8.71 6.23
CA TYR A 90 6.59 -7.75 5.24
C TYR A 90 6.76 -6.34 5.83
N HIS A 91 5.79 -5.87 6.62
CA HIS A 91 5.85 -4.61 7.34
C HIS A 91 7.08 -4.51 8.24
N LEU A 92 7.31 -5.52 9.10
CA LEU A 92 8.49 -5.59 9.96
C LEU A 92 9.78 -5.70 9.14
N GLY A 93 9.75 -6.42 8.03
CA GLY A 93 10.86 -6.52 7.09
C GLY A 93 11.28 -5.15 6.56
N VAL A 94 10.32 -4.36 6.07
CA VAL A 94 10.59 -3.00 5.60
C VAL A 94 11.05 -2.10 6.75
N LEU A 95 10.39 -2.19 7.92
CA LEU A 95 10.67 -1.34 9.07
C LEU A 95 12.12 -1.49 9.58
N PHE A 96 12.65 -2.72 9.61
CA PHE A 96 13.98 -2.98 10.20
C PHE A 96 15.11 -3.08 9.17
N PHE A 97 14.83 -3.47 7.93
CA PHE A 97 15.88 -3.78 6.95
C PHE A 97 15.96 -2.80 5.77
N VAL A 98 14.99 -1.90 5.59
CA VAL A 98 14.99 -0.93 4.49
C VAL A 98 15.38 0.45 5.01
N GLN A 99 16.24 1.14 4.26
CA GLN A 99 16.62 2.51 4.57
C GLN A 99 15.38 3.43 4.48
N PRO A 100 15.05 4.19 5.53
CA PRO A 100 13.88 5.06 5.52
C PRO A 100 14.13 6.35 4.74
N PRO A 101 13.09 6.94 4.14
CA PRO A 101 13.14 8.32 3.69
C PRO A 101 13.24 9.26 4.89
N LEU A 102 13.85 10.42 4.69
CA LEU A 102 14.12 11.38 5.77
C LEU A 102 13.30 12.64 5.57
N PHE A 103 12.78 13.19 6.66
CA PHE A 103 11.99 14.42 6.58
C PHE A 103 12.86 15.62 6.20
N ASN A 104 12.39 16.39 5.22
CA ASN A 104 12.98 17.66 4.84
C ASN A 104 11.93 18.77 4.97
N SER A 105 12.24 19.76 5.81
CA SER A 105 11.36 20.90 6.09
C SER A 105 11.19 21.86 4.91
N LEU A 106 12.12 21.89 3.95
CA LEU A 106 11.94 22.67 2.70
C LEU A 106 10.87 22.05 1.80
N GLU A 107 10.89 20.72 1.67
CA GLU A 107 9.97 19.96 0.82
C GLU A 107 8.67 19.58 1.57
N MET A 108 8.61 19.88 2.87
CA MET A 108 7.52 19.53 3.79
C MET A 108 7.13 18.04 3.80
N THR A 109 8.06 17.15 3.46
CA THR A 109 7.77 15.72 3.31
C THR A 109 9.01 14.85 3.56
N TYR A 110 8.78 13.54 3.63
CA TYR A 110 9.84 12.54 3.64
C TYR A 110 10.38 12.36 2.23
N VAL A 111 11.66 12.63 2.07
CA VAL A 111 12.37 12.57 0.79
C VAL A 111 13.49 11.54 0.85
N VAL A 112 13.81 10.97 -0.31
CA VAL A 112 14.93 10.03 -0.45
C VAL A 112 16.26 10.74 -0.25
N ASN A 113 16.40 11.92 -0.85
CA ASN A 113 17.55 12.80 -0.66
C ASN A 113 17.23 13.87 0.40
N PRO A 114 17.77 13.76 1.64
CA PRO A 114 17.54 14.76 2.68
C PRO A 114 18.12 16.14 2.34
N HIS A 115 19.04 16.23 1.39
CA HIS A 115 19.63 17.47 0.91
C HIS A 115 18.90 18.07 -0.30
N SER A 116 17.76 17.49 -0.70
CA SER A 116 16.90 18.07 -1.74
C SER A 116 16.60 19.54 -1.42
N GLY A 117 16.77 20.41 -2.42
CA GLY A 117 16.62 21.86 -2.26
C GLY A 117 17.84 22.61 -1.68
N TYR A 118 18.84 21.91 -1.12
CA TYR A 118 20.10 22.51 -0.66
C TYR A 118 21.26 22.26 -1.64
N TYR A 119 21.45 21.01 -2.05
CA TYR A 119 22.52 20.59 -2.97
C TYR A 119 21.98 19.60 -4.01
N ALA A 120 22.49 19.68 -5.24
CA ALA A 120 22.14 18.72 -6.29
C ALA A 120 22.82 17.37 -6.01
N ASP A 121 22.07 16.27 -6.10
CA ASP A 121 22.63 14.91 -6.08
C ASP A 121 23.17 14.58 -7.47
N THR A 122 24.41 14.99 -7.74
CA THR A 122 25.07 14.77 -9.04
C THR A 122 25.54 13.33 -9.25
N ASP A 123 25.77 12.62 -8.15
CA ASP A 123 26.39 11.29 -8.15
C ASP A 123 25.35 10.16 -8.03
N GLY A 124 24.06 10.49 -7.82
CA GLY A 124 22.98 9.51 -7.70
C GLY A 124 23.17 8.61 -6.47
N ILE A 125 23.61 9.19 -5.36
CA ILE A 125 23.95 8.41 -4.16
C ILE A 125 22.69 8.10 -3.35
N TYR A 126 21.66 8.94 -3.45
CA TYR A 126 20.44 8.82 -2.66
C TYR A 126 19.34 8.08 -3.42
N HIS A 127 19.32 6.75 -3.28
CA HIS A 127 18.28 5.90 -3.86
C HIS A 127 17.78 4.85 -2.86
N ILE A 128 16.46 4.72 -2.72
CA ILE A 128 15.81 3.64 -1.97
C ILE A 128 15.23 2.67 -3.00
N VAL A 129 16.06 1.76 -3.50
CA VAL A 129 15.70 0.80 -4.56
C VAL A 129 14.47 -0.03 -4.17
N TRP A 130 14.36 -0.42 -2.91
CA TRP A 130 13.22 -1.18 -2.40
C TRP A 130 11.88 -0.46 -2.57
N ALA A 131 11.83 0.85 -2.33
CA ALA A 131 10.60 1.63 -2.52
C ALA A 131 10.20 1.68 -4.00
N SER A 132 11.17 1.79 -4.91
CA SER A 132 10.91 1.74 -6.35
C SER A 132 10.38 0.37 -6.79
N VAL A 133 11.03 -0.72 -6.34
CA VAL A 133 10.59 -2.09 -6.66
C VAL A 133 9.17 -2.34 -6.13
N HIS A 134 8.89 -1.92 -4.90
CA HIS A 134 7.54 -2.03 -4.32
C HIS A 134 6.51 -1.28 -5.17
N ASN A 135 6.76 -0.02 -5.50
CA ASN A 135 5.84 0.80 -6.31
C ASN A 135 5.59 0.23 -7.71
N CYS A 136 6.63 -0.24 -8.40
CA CYS A 136 6.48 -0.87 -9.70
C CYS A 136 5.65 -2.17 -9.61
N THR A 137 5.89 -2.97 -8.58
CA THR A 137 5.16 -4.21 -8.34
C THR A 137 3.70 -3.94 -8.01
N ASP A 138 3.44 -2.98 -7.10
CA ASP A 138 2.10 -2.58 -6.68
C ASP A 138 1.27 -2.06 -7.87
N PHE A 139 1.88 -1.20 -8.71
CA PHE A 139 1.25 -0.69 -9.92
C PHE A 139 0.90 -1.82 -10.90
N ALA A 140 1.85 -2.71 -11.21
CA ALA A 140 1.64 -3.81 -12.14
C ALA A 140 0.54 -4.77 -11.66
N VAL A 141 0.57 -5.16 -10.38
CA VAL A 141 -0.41 -6.07 -9.79
C VAL A 141 -1.78 -5.41 -9.69
N SER A 142 -1.85 -4.13 -9.33
CA SER A 142 -3.10 -3.38 -9.26
C SER A 142 -3.81 -3.29 -10.61
N ILE A 143 -3.07 -3.04 -11.70
CA ILE A 143 -3.65 -3.05 -13.06
C ILE A 143 -4.25 -4.42 -13.38
N VAL A 144 -3.51 -5.50 -13.13
CA VAL A 144 -3.99 -6.86 -13.40
C VAL A 144 -5.23 -7.17 -12.56
N ALA A 145 -5.22 -6.83 -11.27
CA ALA A 145 -6.32 -7.10 -10.36
C ALA A 145 -7.58 -6.33 -10.75
N VAL A 146 -7.48 -5.04 -11.05
CA VAL A 146 -8.62 -4.20 -11.47
C VAL A 146 -9.14 -4.63 -12.83
N SER A 147 -8.26 -4.91 -13.80
CA SER A 147 -8.67 -5.41 -15.12
C SER A 147 -9.42 -6.73 -15.01
N THR A 148 -8.92 -7.65 -14.18
CA THR A 148 -9.58 -8.93 -13.92
C THR A 148 -10.94 -8.73 -13.25
N PHE A 149 -11.03 -7.82 -12.27
CA PHE A 149 -12.29 -7.48 -11.62
C PHE A 149 -13.33 -6.98 -12.62
N LEU A 150 -12.95 -6.01 -13.47
CA LEU A 150 -13.85 -5.44 -14.48
C LEU A 150 -14.31 -6.50 -15.49
N ILE A 151 -13.40 -7.34 -15.98
CA ILE A 151 -13.74 -8.42 -16.91
C ILE A 151 -14.73 -9.40 -16.26
N VAL A 152 -14.46 -9.87 -15.05
CA VAL A 152 -15.35 -10.80 -14.33
C VAL A 152 -16.71 -10.14 -14.06
N TYR A 153 -16.72 -8.88 -13.65
CA TYR A 153 -17.93 -8.12 -13.39
C TYR A 153 -18.80 -7.98 -14.65
N HIS A 154 -18.21 -7.55 -15.77
CA HIS A 154 -18.92 -7.42 -17.05
C HIS A 154 -19.46 -8.77 -17.54
N ARG A 155 -18.66 -9.85 -17.47
CA ARG A 155 -19.12 -11.20 -17.85
C ARG A 155 -20.30 -11.66 -16.99
N LYS A 156 -20.27 -11.39 -15.69
CA LYS A 156 -21.36 -11.78 -14.78
C LYS A 156 -22.62 -10.96 -15.04
N LYS A 157 -22.48 -9.65 -15.26
CA LYS A 157 -23.59 -8.75 -15.61
C LYS A 157 -24.28 -9.20 -16.90
N ASN A 158 -23.51 -9.47 -17.96
CA ASN A 158 -24.06 -9.89 -19.25
C ASN A 158 -24.80 -11.22 -19.15
N ARG A 159 -24.26 -12.21 -18.42
CA ARG A 159 -24.95 -13.49 -18.17
C ARG A 159 -26.27 -13.35 -17.42
N LEU A 160 -26.36 -12.39 -16.49
CA LEU A 160 -27.60 -12.12 -15.77
C LEU A 160 -28.64 -11.45 -16.69
N ALA A 161 -28.20 -10.50 -17.53
CA ALA A 161 -29.07 -9.86 -18.51
C ALA A 161 -29.64 -10.88 -19.52
N GLU A 162 -28.82 -11.80 -20.02
CA GLU A 162 -29.26 -12.88 -20.90
C GLU A 162 -30.31 -13.79 -20.22
N LYS A 163 -30.09 -14.18 -18.96
CA LYS A 163 -31.04 -15.01 -18.20
C LYS A 163 -32.38 -14.30 -17.98
N ASN A 164 -32.35 -13.01 -17.63
CA ASN A 164 -33.58 -12.23 -17.43
C ASN A 164 -34.34 -12.06 -18.75
N ALA A 165 -33.64 -11.80 -19.86
CA ALA A 165 -34.26 -11.69 -21.18
C ALA A 165 -34.87 -13.01 -21.70
N VAL A 166 -34.38 -14.17 -21.24
CA VAL A 166 -35.00 -15.47 -21.52
C VAL A 166 -36.23 -15.69 -20.63
N PHE A 167 -36.16 -15.33 -19.36
CA PHE A 167 -37.28 -15.44 -18.42
C PHE A 167 -38.49 -14.59 -18.87
N ASP A 168 -38.26 -13.34 -19.29
CA ASP A 168 -39.32 -12.43 -19.77
C ASP A 168 -40.00 -12.91 -21.07
N ARG A 169 -39.37 -13.79 -21.85
CA ARG A 169 -39.98 -14.39 -23.06
C ARG A 169 -40.82 -15.63 -22.77
N GLN A 170 -40.71 -16.20 -21.57
CA GLN A 170 -41.38 -17.45 -21.18
C GLN A 170 -42.61 -17.22 -20.28
N GLY A 171 -42.83 -16.01 -19.77
CA GLY A 171 -44.04 -15.60 -19.06
C GLY A 171 -44.98 -14.82 -19.96
#